data_AF-M5JVR5-F1
#
_entry.id   AF-M5JVR5-F1
#
_cell.length_a   1.000
_cell.length_b   1.000
_cell.length_c   1.000
_cell.angle_alpha   90.00
_cell.angle_beta   90.00
_cell.angle_gamma   90.00
#
_symmetry.space_group_name_H-M   'P 1'
#
loop_
_entity.id
_entity.type
_entity.pdbx_description
1 polymer ?
#
loop_
_entity_poly.entity_id
_entity_poly.type
_entity_poly.pdbx_seq_one_letter_code
_entity_poly.pdbx_strand_id
1 'polypeptide(L)'
;MSDHIIPHFQNDAGHAAIEIGVKEFMCVGANPPFDHPHVFLDMGDESEAVCPYCSTLYRYNAKLHADETVPAGCAYEAPADKAA
;
A
#
# COMPACT_ATOMS: atom_id res chain seq x y z
N MET A 1 10.78 -18.10 -11.56
CA MET A 1 11.15 -17.01 -10.64
C MET A 1 10.16 -15.91 -10.91
N SER A 2 8.99 -15.99 -10.27
CA SER A 2 7.99 -14.93 -10.39
C SER A 2 8.45 -13.84 -9.45
N ASP A 3 9.08 -12.82 -10.01
CA ASP A 3 9.31 -11.55 -9.33
C ASP A 3 7.92 -10.96 -9.06
N HIS A 4 7.29 -11.40 -7.96
CA HIS A 4 6.03 -10.83 -7.50
C HIS A 4 6.36 -9.43 -7.03
N ILE A 5 6.24 -8.45 -7.93
CA ILE A 5 6.33 -7.04 -7.61
C ILE A 5 5.13 -6.73 -6.72
N ILE A 6 5.34 -6.77 -5.41
CA ILE A 6 4.32 -6.40 -4.44
C ILE A 6 4.26 -4.87 -4.46
N PRO A 7 3.11 -4.27 -4.80
CA PRO A 7 2.97 -2.82 -4.83
C PRO A 7 3.14 -2.26 -3.41
N HIS A 8 3.81 -1.12 -3.33
CA HIS A 8 4.01 -0.41 -2.08
C HIS A 8 3.07 0.80 -2.05
N PHE A 9 2.47 1.06 -0.89
CA PHE A 9 1.61 2.21 -0.67
C PHE A 9 2.09 3.03 0.52
N GLN A 10 1.97 4.34 0.40
CA GLN A 10 2.27 5.33 1.43
C GLN A 10 1.04 6.19 1.70
N ASN A 11 0.96 6.72 2.91
CA ASN A 11 -0.09 7.64 3.35
C ASN A 11 0.53 8.89 3.97
N ASP A 12 1.28 9.66 3.18
CA ASP A 12 1.90 10.90 3.63
C ASP A 12 0.88 12.00 3.96
N ALA A 13 -0.23 12.02 3.22
CA ALA A 13 -1.29 13.00 3.38
C ALA A 13 -2.24 12.73 4.58
N GLY A 14 -2.02 11.66 5.34
CA GLY A 14 -2.80 11.35 6.54
C GLY A 14 -4.27 11.02 6.26
N HIS A 15 -4.54 10.35 5.15
CA HIS A 15 -5.88 9.92 4.78
C HIS A 15 -6.38 8.84 5.74
N ALA A 16 -7.66 8.92 6.13
CA ALA A 16 -8.28 7.89 6.98
C ALA A 16 -8.48 6.57 6.23
N ALA A 17 -8.75 6.64 4.92
CA ALA A 17 -8.94 5.48 4.06
C ALA A 17 -8.34 5.68 2.67
N ILE A 18 -7.80 4.61 2.08
CA ILE A 18 -7.22 4.57 0.75
C ILE A 18 -7.79 3.35 0.01
N GLU A 19 -8.39 3.57 -1.15
CA GLU A 19 -8.82 2.51 -2.04
C GLU A 19 -7.69 2.09 -2.96
N ILE A 20 -7.48 0.79 -3.11
CA ILE A 20 -6.40 0.19 -3.90
C ILE A 20 -6.94 -0.93 -4.80
N GLY A 21 -6.31 -1.13 -5.96
CA GLY A 21 -6.68 -2.18 -6.92
C GLY A 21 -6.11 -3.57 -6.63
N VAL A 22 -5.44 -3.76 -5.48
CA VAL A 22 -4.81 -5.03 -5.08
C VAL A 22 -5.23 -5.44 -3.67
N LYS A 23 -5.08 -6.73 -3.38
CA LYS A 23 -5.34 -7.29 -2.05
C LYS A 23 -4.08 -7.54 -1.24
N GLU A 24 -2.94 -7.69 -1.91
CA GLU A 24 -1.63 -7.94 -1.34
C GLU A 24 -0.73 -6.74 -1.61
N PHE A 25 -0.24 -6.09 -0.55
CA PHE A 25 0.56 -4.87 -0.69
C PHE A 25 1.46 -4.63 0.52
N MET A 26 2.46 -3.77 0.33
CA MET A 26 3.34 -3.30 1.40
C MET A 26 2.94 -1.90 1.83
N CYS A 27 2.56 -1.74 3.09
CA CYS A 27 2.33 -0.43 3.68
C CYS A 27 3.65 0.13 4.21
N VAL A 28 4.12 1.21 3.60
CA VAL A 28 5.29 1.98 4.02
C VAL A 28 4.96 2.80 5.26
N GLY A 29 3.77 3.40 5.30
CA GLY A 29 3.35 4.31 6.36
C GLY A 29 3.38 5.75 5.87
N ALA A 30 3.91 6.67 6.68
CA ALA A 30 4.14 8.06 6.30
C ALA A 30 5.61 8.28 5.96
N ASN A 31 5.92 9.24 5.07
CA ASN A 31 7.30 9.51 4.66
C ASN A 31 8.17 9.88 5.89
N PRO A 32 9.50 9.60 5.90
CA PRO A 32 10.36 9.92 7.04
C PRO A 32 10.24 11.39 7.45
N PRO A 33 10.21 11.69 8.78
CA PRO A 33 10.70 10.89 9.90
C PRO A 33 9.65 10.07 10.68
N PHE A 34 8.42 9.95 10.19
CA PHE A 34 7.32 9.24 10.87
C PHE A 34 7.07 7.82 10.31
N ASP A 35 7.99 7.35 9.49
CA ASP A 35 7.94 6.03 8.88
C ASP A 35 8.06 4.92 9.93
N HIS A 36 7.24 3.89 9.81
CA HIS A 36 7.29 2.69 10.62
C HIS A 36 7.86 1.55 9.78
N PRO A 37 8.40 0.46 10.37
CA PRO A 37 8.83 -0.69 9.59
C PRO A 37 7.74 -1.11 8.59
N HIS A 38 8.10 -1.17 7.30
CA HIS A 38 7.15 -1.49 6.25
C HIS A 38 6.55 -2.86 6.52
N VAL A 39 5.22 -2.95 6.50
CA VAL A 39 4.50 -4.17 6.84
C VAL A 39 3.73 -4.67 5.62
N PHE A 40 3.79 -5.98 5.40
CA PHE A 40 2.99 -6.65 4.39
C PHE A 40 1.56 -6.83 4.90
N LEU A 41 0.59 -6.32 4.14
CA LEU A 41 -0.82 -6.54 4.37
C LEU A 41 -1.39 -7.40 3.24
N ASP A 42 -2.09 -8.45 3.64
CA ASP A 42 -2.94 -9.26 2.77
C ASP A 42 -4.38 -9.14 3.24
N MET A 43 -5.28 -8.75 2.34
CA MET A 43 -6.73 -8.70 2.61
C MET A 43 -7.38 -10.08 2.52
N GLY A 44 -6.76 -11.05 1.83
CA GLY A 44 -7.34 -12.37 1.62
C GLY A 44 -8.74 -12.31 0.98
N ASP A 45 -9.72 -12.89 1.67
CA ASP A 45 -11.14 -12.88 1.26
C ASP A 45 -11.86 -11.56 1.59
N GLU A 46 -11.29 -10.73 2.47
CA GLU A 46 -11.85 -9.44 2.84
C GLU A 46 -11.62 -8.39 1.73
N SER A 47 -12.36 -7.29 1.80
CA SER A 47 -12.23 -6.15 0.88
C SER A 47 -11.71 -4.90 1.57
N GLU A 48 -11.33 -5.00 2.84
CA GLU A 48 -10.78 -3.92 3.63
C GLU A 48 -9.78 -4.49 4.64
N ALA A 49 -8.68 -3.77 4.85
CA ALA A 49 -7.68 -4.11 5.85
C ALA A 49 -7.12 -2.84 6.47
N VAL A 50 -6.96 -2.84 7.79
CA VAL A 50 -6.36 -1.72 8.51
C VAL A 50 -4.89 -2.00 8.77
N CYS A 51 -4.02 -1.04 8.49
CA CYS A 51 -2.62 -1.16 8.89
C CYS A 51 -2.49 -1.00 10.41
N PRO A 52 -1.87 -1.95 11.13
CA PRO A 52 -1.76 -1.92 12.58
C PRO A 52 -0.87 -0.78 13.11
N TYR A 53 -0.05 -0.16 12.25
CA TYR A 53 0.87 0.91 12.64
C TYR A 53 0.31 2.29 12.32
N CYS A 54 0.06 2.58 11.05
CA CYS A 54 -0.45 3.88 10.62
C CYS A 54 -1.97 4.03 10.72
N SER A 55 -2.69 3.01 11.22
CA SER A 55 -4.16 3.02 11.41
C SER A 55 -4.93 3.46 10.15
N THR A 56 -4.32 3.24 8.99
CA THR A 56 -4.88 3.62 7.69
C THR A 56 -5.76 2.47 7.20
N LEU A 57 -6.98 2.78 6.79
CA LEU A 57 -7.91 1.79 6.24
C LEU A 57 -7.64 1.63 4.74
N TYR A 58 -7.15 0.47 4.33
CA TYR A 58 -7.06 0.12 2.92
C TYR A 58 -8.34 -0.59 2.48
N ARG A 59 -8.88 -0.22 1.33
CA ARG A 59 -10.07 -0.83 0.76
C ARG A 59 -9.80 -1.34 -0.64
N TYR A 60 -10.07 -2.60 -0.90
CA TYR A 60 -9.99 -3.16 -2.23
C TYR A 60 -11.12 -2.60 -3.11
N ASN A 61 -10.73 -2.03 -4.25
CA ASN A 61 -11.65 -1.59 -5.28
C ASN A 61 -11.29 -2.24 -6.61
N ALA A 62 -12.10 -3.22 -7.03
CA ALA A 62 -11.91 -3.98 -8.26
C ALA A 62 -11.97 -3.13 -9.56
N LYS A 63 -12.35 -1.85 -9.46
CA LYS A 63 -12.34 -0.91 -10.58
C LYS A 63 -10.99 -0.22 -10.77
N LEU A 64 -10.11 -0.27 -9.77
CA LEU A 64 -8.78 0.33 -9.81
C LEU A 64 -7.77 -0.70 -10.30
N HIS A 65 -6.80 -0.25 -11.09
CA HIS A 65 -5.62 -1.02 -11.44
C HIS A 65 -4.62 -1.12 -10.28
N ALA A 66 -3.61 -1.98 -10.40
CA ALA A 66 -2.65 -2.24 -9.33
C ALA A 66 -1.87 -0.99 -8.89
N ASP A 67 -1.61 -0.09 -9.83
CA ASP A 67 -0.90 1.18 -9.62
C ASP A 67 -1.85 2.35 -9.29
N GLU A 68 -3.16 2.11 -9.32
CA GLU A 68 -4.16 3.14 -9.06
C GLU A 68 -4.61 3.14 -7.61
N THR A 69 -4.64 4.34 -7.04
CA THR A 69 -5.07 4.58 -5.66
C THR A 69 -6.06 5.73 -5.60
N VAL A 70 -7.01 5.64 -4.67
CA VAL A 70 -7.92 6.74 -4.37
C VAL A 70 -7.87 7.00 -2.87
N PRO A 71 -7.42 8.17 -2.41
CA PRO A 71 -6.94 9.32 -3.18
C PRO A 71 -5.64 9.04 -3.96
N ALA A 72 -5.46 9.74 -5.08
CA ALA A 72 -4.30 9.59 -5.95
C ALA A 72 -3.01 10.07 -5.26
N GLY A 73 -1.87 9.45 -5.61
CA GLY A 73 -0.56 9.77 -5.03
C GLY A 73 -0.20 8.98 -3.76
N CYS A 74 -1.00 7.97 -3.42
CA CYS A 74 -0.69 7.03 -2.34
C CYS A 74 0.15 5.83 -2.81
N ALA A 75 0.32 5.62 -4.11
CA ALA A 75 1.24 4.63 -4.66
C ALA A 75 2.69 5.05 -4.37
N TYR A 76 3.44 4.18 -3.71
CA TYR A 76 4.86 4.38 -3.45
C TYR A 76 5.67 3.66 -4.52
N GLU A 77 6.27 4.45 -5.41
CA GLU A 77 7.32 3.96 -6.30
C GLU A 77 8.60 3.81 -5.47
N ALA A 78 8.74 2.69 -4.76
CA ALA A 78 10.03 2.32 -4.22
C ALA A 78 11.00 2.25 -5.41
N PRO A 79 12.15 2.95 -5.38
CA PRO A 79 13.15 2.77 -6.42
C PRO A 79 13.49 1.28 -6.39
N ALA A 80 13.12 0.56 -7.46
CA ALA A 80 13.38 -0.86 -7.60
C ALA A 80 14.83 -1.10 -7.18
N ASP A 81 15.03 -1.66 -5.99
CA ASP A 81 16.38 -1.96 -5.54
C ASP A 81 16.88 -2.99 -6.53
N LYS A 82 17.78 -2.48 -7.35
CA LYS A 82 18.46 -3.12 -8.44
C LYS A 82 19.06 -4.39 -7.86
N ALA A 83 18.35 -5.51 -8.05
CA ALA A 83 18.83 -6.85 -7.72
C ALA A 83 20.23 -6.98 -8.33
N ALA A 84 21.23 -6.84 -7.46
CA ALA A 84 22.64 -6.97 -7.77
C ALA A 84 23.06 -8.43 -7.65
#